data_AF-A0A5C3MMS7-F1
#
_entry.id   AF-A0A5C3MMS7-F1
#
_cell.length_a   1.000
_cell.length_b   1.000
_cell.length_c   1.000
_cell.angle_alpha   90.00
_cell.angle_beta   90.00
_cell.angle_gamma   90.00
#
_symmetry.space_group_name_H-M   'P 1'
#
loop_
_entity.id
_entity.type
_entity.pdbx_description
1 polymer ?
#
loop_
_entity_poly.entity_id
_entity_poly.type
_entity_poly.pdbx_seq_one_letter_code
_entity_poly.pdbx_strand_id
1 'polypeptide(L)'
;MSFQLTAGSATSLHNSSPDDEDIFDAPHTVQFLSIKKVNSSANSVDRYRIIMSDGEHFVQAMLATQLNGMVQDNTIGKNTVAVIEKLTCNYVQEKRLIIILALRVLGTPDEKIGDPKQIVDTANPVRATPSTSNSNVTKPAVASTSTAPSFNPPQQQNPVQTRPAPAGKARPGSIFPIEGLSPYQNNWTIKARVTQKSDIKTWSNQRGEGKLFNVTLMDESGEIRGTAFNLVVDELYPKLEEGKVYYISKARVNLAKKKFSNLTNDYELSFERNTEIEECHETTNVPMIKYNFVQLSQLQDLPKDSTCDVIGVVKDVSPMSEIVSKQTNRAIPKRELTLVDKSGYSVRLTLWGKQAEQYNTEDSPIIAFKGVKVGDFGGRSLSMFSSSTMQINPEIDECFALRGWYDSAGADQSFQAHSNSAMGGSTMSFNRSEIRSLDDVKQSQLGTPDKAEYFSTRATIMHIKADSISYPACPTANCNKKVVQDNSGGWRCEKCDQSFAAPEHRYIMSLAVADYSGQAWLQGFNDVGLAVFGMTANELIEIKERDESKYNVILHKANCNTYNFSCRAKQDTYNEQTRVRYGISRIYPLDYKEEALALRDLLHSPWAR
;
A
#
# COMPACT_ATOMS: atom_id res chain seq x y z
N MET A 1 -10.78 -53.17 -14.42
CA MET A 1 -10.62 -52.00 -15.31
C MET A 1 -9.23 -51.46 -15.10
N SER A 2 -8.42 -51.30 -16.15
CA SER A 2 -7.12 -50.65 -16.03
C SER A 2 -7.33 -49.13 -15.96
N PHE A 3 -6.99 -48.50 -14.85
CA PHE A 3 -7.02 -47.04 -14.74
C PHE A 3 -5.74 -46.47 -15.35
N GLN A 4 -5.86 -45.52 -16.27
CA GLN A 4 -4.72 -44.80 -16.85
C GLN A 4 -4.50 -43.49 -16.08
N LEU A 5 -3.37 -43.39 -15.38
CA LEU A 5 -2.99 -42.18 -14.64
C LEU A 5 -2.29 -41.17 -15.58
N THR A 6 -2.36 -39.87 -15.23
CA THR A 6 -1.71 -38.80 -16.01
C THR A 6 -0.25 -38.64 -15.58
N ALA A 7 0.64 -39.49 -16.11
CA ALA A 7 2.08 -39.46 -15.79
C ALA A 7 2.69 -38.06 -15.93
N GLY A 8 3.54 -37.67 -14.98
CA GLY A 8 4.19 -36.35 -14.92
C GLY A 8 3.36 -35.26 -14.23
N SER A 9 2.08 -35.50 -13.94
CA SER A 9 1.22 -34.51 -13.27
C SER A 9 1.71 -34.13 -11.88
N ALA A 10 2.23 -35.08 -11.11
CA ALA A 10 2.71 -34.76 -9.76
C ALA A 10 3.95 -33.86 -9.81
N THR A 11 4.83 -34.03 -10.80
CA THR A 11 6.01 -33.19 -11.03
C THR A 11 5.63 -31.81 -11.55
N SER A 12 4.70 -31.74 -12.50
CA SER A 12 4.18 -30.45 -12.99
C SER A 12 3.54 -29.66 -11.85
N LEU A 13 2.62 -30.27 -11.10
CA LEU A 13 1.96 -29.62 -9.95
C LEU A 13 2.95 -29.23 -8.84
N HIS A 14 4.02 -30.01 -8.65
CA HIS A 14 5.08 -29.68 -7.69
C HIS A 14 6.00 -28.56 -8.19
N ASN A 15 6.06 -28.25 -9.48
CA ASN A 15 6.94 -27.21 -10.02
C ASN A 15 6.20 -25.91 -10.40
N SER A 16 4.89 -25.96 -10.67
CA SER A 16 4.07 -24.81 -11.05
C SER A 16 3.98 -23.70 -9.99
N SER A 17 4.03 -22.45 -10.46
CA SER A 17 3.81 -21.24 -9.67
C SER A 17 2.29 -21.02 -9.44
N PRO A 18 1.87 -20.24 -8.43
CA PRO A 18 0.45 -19.93 -8.20
C PRO A 18 -0.25 -19.24 -9.38
N ASP A 19 0.51 -18.58 -10.26
CA ASP A 19 -0.01 -17.86 -11.42
C ASP A 19 -0.26 -18.79 -12.64
N ASP A 20 0.13 -20.06 -12.57
CA ASP A 20 -0.05 -21.04 -13.65
C ASP A 20 -1.47 -21.62 -13.66
N GLU A 21 -2.49 -20.77 -13.83
CA GLU A 21 -3.91 -21.16 -13.80
C GLU A 21 -4.24 -22.30 -14.79
N ASP A 22 -3.60 -22.32 -15.96
CA ASP A 22 -3.79 -23.35 -17.00
C ASP A 22 -3.49 -24.76 -16.50
N ILE A 23 -2.50 -24.92 -15.60
CA ILE A 23 -2.14 -26.23 -15.06
C ILE A 23 -3.15 -26.63 -13.97
N PHE A 24 -3.66 -25.69 -13.18
CA PHE A 24 -4.57 -26.00 -12.08
C PHE A 24 -6.02 -26.23 -12.51
N ASP A 25 -6.42 -25.70 -13.66
CA ASP A 25 -7.73 -25.96 -14.29
C ASP A 25 -7.68 -27.15 -15.28
N ALA A 26 -6.51 -27.76 -15.52
CA ALA A 26 -6.37 -28.96 -16.35
C ALA A 26 -6.76 -30.25 -15.58
N PRO A 27 -7.37 -31.25 -16.25
CA PRO A 27 -7.75 -32.50 -15.61
C PRO A 27 -6.53 -33.40 -15.33
N HIS A 28 -6.32 -33.75 -14.06
CA HIS A 28 -5.25 -34.66 -13.64
C HIS A 28 -5.80 -35.98 -13.08
N THR A 29 -5.53 -37.11 -13.75
CA THR A 29 -5.94 -38.43 -13.26
C THR A 29 -4.90 -38.99 -12.32
N VAL A 30 -5.24 -39.10 -11.03
CA VAL A 30 -4.32 -39.51 -9.95
C VAL A 30 -4.93 -40.57 -9.04
N GLN A 31 -4.07 -41.32 -8.36
CA GLN A 31 -4.45 -42.25 -7.30
C GLN A 31 -4.15 -41.65 -5.92
N PHE A 32 -5.12 -41.74 -5.00
CA PHE A 32 -4.95 -41.35 -3.60
C PHE A 32 -4.31 -42.48 -2.81
N LEU A 33 -3.05 -42.32 -2.42
CA LEU A 33 -2.29 -43.32 -1.68
C LEU A 33 -2.61 -43.30 -0.18
N SER A 34 -2.95 -42.13 0.35
CA SER A 34 -3.27 -41.93 1.76
C SER A 34 -4.17 -40.71 1.93
N ILE A 35 -5.18 -40.83 2.78
CA ILE A 35 -6.02 -39.71 3.24
C ILE A 35 -5.94 -39.71 4.77
N LYS A 36 -5.48 -38.61 5.36
CA LYS A 36 -5.36 -38.48 6.82
C LYS A 36 -6.07 -37.22 7.29
N LYS A 37 -6.93 -37.38 8.29
CA LYS A 37 -7.55 -36.26 9.01
C LYS A 37 -6.48 -35.52 9.81
N VAL A 38 -6.36 -34.22 9.59
CA VAL A 38 -5.43 -33.32 10.28
C VAL A 38 -6.25 -32.50 11.28
N ASN A 39 -6.25 -32.92 12.55
CA ASN A 39 -7.02 -32.26 13.60
C ASN A 39 -6.29 -31.06 14.20
N SER A 40 -6.99 -29.94 14.29
CA SER A 40 -6.71 -28.84 15.22
C SER A 40 -7.96 -28.63 16.08
N SER A 41 -7.96 -29.14 17.32
CA SER A 41 -9.00 -28.95 18.36
C SER A 41 -10.46 -29.38 18.04
N ALA A 42 -11.19 -29.79 19.08
CA ALA A 42 -12.47 -30.51 19.01
C ALA A 42 -13.67 -29.75 18.39
N ASN A 43 -13.49 -28.48 17.99
CA ASN A 43 -14.53 -27.61 17.42
C ASN A 43 -14.18 -27.03 16.04
N SER A 44 -13.14 -27.54 15.37
CA SER A 44 -12.80 -27.08 14.00
C SER A 44 -13.39 -28.00 12.93
N VAL A 45 -13.62 -27.43 11.75
CA VAL A 45 -14.01 -28.17 10.54
C VAL A 45 -12.90 -29.15 10.18
N ASP A 46 -13.26 -30.43 9.99
CA ASP A 46 -12.35 -31.49 9.59
C ASP A 46 -11.51 -31.08 8.37
N ARG A 47 -10.20 -31.27 8.43
CA ARG A 47 -9.31 -31.08 7.27
C ARG A 47 -8.65 -32.39 6.92
N TYR A 48 -8.57 -32.71 5.63
CA TYR A 48 -7.95 -33.94 5.15
C TYR A 48 -6.71 -33.63 4.31
N ARG A 49 -5.59 -34.24 4.67
CA ARG A 49 -4.37 -34.27 3.85
C ARG A 49 -4.39 -35.53 2.98
N ILE A 50 -4.14 -35.35 1.69
CA ILE A 50 -4.12 -36.40 0.68
C ILE A 50 -2.71 -36.52 0.11
N ILE A 51 -2.24 -37.74 -0.06
CA ILE A 51 -1.07 -38.05 -0.89
C ILE A 51 -1.60 -38.54 -2.23
N MET A 52 -1.40 -37.75 -3.28
CA MET A 52 -1.85 -38.06 -4.63
C MET A 52 -0.67 -38.48 -5.51
N SER A 53 -0.88 -39.48 -6.35
CA SER A 53 0.13 -40.07 -7.20
C SER A 53 -0.31 -40.19 -8.65
N ASP A 54 0.60 -39.92 -9.58
CA ASP A 54 0.41 -40.10 -11.01
C ASP A 54 0.96 -41.43 -11.55
N GLY A 55 1.42 -42.33 -10.66
CA GLY A 55 2.04 -43.62 -11.00
C GLY A 55 3.58 -43.60 -11.06
N GLU A 56 4.20 -42.41 -11.16
CA GLU A 56 5.66 -42.25 -11.21
C GLU A 56 6.20 -41.42 -10.03
N HIS A 57 5.42 -40.44 -9.58
CA HIS A 57 5.71 -39.58 -8.46
C HIS A 57 4.48 -39.42 -7.56
N PHE A 58 4.69 -38.89 -6.36
CA PHE A 58 3.60 -38.48 -5.48
C PHE A 58 3.88 -37.12 -4.85
N VAL A 59 2.80 -36.37 -4.62
CA VAL A 59 2.82 -35.04 -3.99
C VAL A 59 1.75 -34.95 -2.91
N GLN A 60 1.94 -34.06 -1.94
CA GLN A 60 0.98 -33.80 -0.87
C GLN A 60 0.01 -32.69 -1.28
N ALA A 61 -1.27 -32.92 -1.06
CA ALA A 61 -2.33 -31.95 -1.26
C ALA A 61 -3.29 -31.89 -0.06
N MET A 62 -4.03 -30.80 0.04
CA MET A 62 -5.13 -30.63 0.99
C MET A 62 -6.46 -30.72 0.26
N LEU A 63 -7.43 -31.38 0.88
CA LEU A 63 -8.80 -31.40 0.37
C LEU A 63 -9.55 -30.14 0.81
N ALA A 64 -10.23 -29.46 -0.10
CA ALA A 64 -11.12 -28.37 0.26
C ALA A 64 -12.28 -28.87 1.13
N THR A 65 -12.73 -28.04 2.09
CA THR A 65 -13.76 -28.42 3.07
C THR A 65 -15.09 -28.81 2.43
N GLN A 66 -15.40 -28.24 1.25
CA GLN A 66 -16.60 -28.59 0.48
C GLN A 66 -16.60 -30.06 -0.01
N LEU A 67 -15.44 -30.69 -0.11
CA LEU A 67 -15.29 -32.09 -0.52
C LEU A 67 -15.18 -33.06 0.69
N ASN A 68 -15.23 -32.56 1.92
CA ASN A 68 -15.13 -33.39 3.12
C ASN A 68 -16.20 -34.48 3.19
N GLY A 69 -17.42 -34.20 2.70
CA GLY A 69 -18.50 -35.18 2.63
C GLY A 69 -18.09 -36.43 1.87
N MET A 70 -17.26 -36.30 0.82
CA MET A 70 -16.78 -37.45 0.05
C MET A 70 -15.86 -38.37 0.87
N VAL A 71 -15.13 -37.85 1.85
CA VAL A 71 -14.32 -38.67 2.77
C VAL A 71 -15.20 -39.29 3.86
N GLN A 72 -16.15 -38.51 4.39
CA GLN A 72 -17.06 -38.94 5.45
C GLN A 72 -18.00 -40.05 4.98
N ASP A 73 -18.46 -39.96 3.74
CA ASP A 73 -19.33 -40.94 3.09
C ASP A 73 -18.54 -42.12 2.47
N ASN A 74 -17.22 -42.17 2.66
CA ASN A 74 -16.29 -43.16 2.08
C ASN A 74 -16.29 -43.25 0.54
N THR A 75 -16.74 -42.21 -0.14
CA THR A 75 -16.66 -42.08 -1.62
C THR A 75 -15.21 -41.95 -2.10
N ILE A 76 -14.34 -41.34 -1.30
CA ILE A 76 -12.89 -41.30 -1.52
C ILE A 76 -12.14 -41.86 -0.32
N GLY A 77 -11.12 -42.68 -0.59
CA GLY A 77 -10.35 -43.41 0.40
C GLY A 77 -8.97 -43.80 -0.11
N LYS A 78 -8.33 -44.75 0.58
CA LYS A 78 -7.06 -45.32 0.13
C LYS A 78 -7.25 -46.02 -1.23
N ASN A 79 -6.27 -45.86 -2.11
CA ASN A 79 -6.22 -46.37 -3.48
C ASN A 79 -7.29 -45.81 -4.43
N THR A 80 -8.09 -44.82 -4.03
CA THR A 80 -9.09 -44.23 -4.94
C THR A 80 -8.43 -43.55 -6.13
N VAL A 81 -8.88 -43.85 -7.34
CA VAL A 81 -8.50 -43.15 -8.56
C VAL A 81 -9.55 -42.09 -8.86
N ALA A 82 -9.12 -40.85 -9.02
CA ALA A 82 -9.98 -39.72 -9.33
C ALA A 82 -9.33 -38.83 -10.39
N VAL A 83 -10.17 -38.20 -11.20
CA VAL A 83 -9.80 -37.06 -12.04
C VAL A 83 -9.95 -35.82 -11.18
N ILE A 84 -8.87 -35.12 -10.93
CA ILE A 84 -8.91 -33.79 -10.33
C ILE A 84 -9.27 -32.81 -11.43
N GLU A 85 -10.41 -32.14 -11.27
CA GLU A 85 -10.95 -31.22 -12.28
C GLU A 85 -10.57 -29.77 -11.97
N LYS A 86 -10.25 -29.47 -10.70
CA LYS A 86 -9.79 -28.14 -10.30
C LYS A 86 -8.89 -28.17 -9.06
N LEU A 87 -7.76 -27.48 -9.15
CA LEU A 87 -6.77 -27.28 -8.08
C LEU A 87 -6.55 -25.79 -7.83
N THR A 88 -5.91 -25.47 -6.70
CA THR A 88 -5.22 -24.19 -6.49
C THR A 88 -3.91 -24.44 -5.76
N CYS A 89 -2.95 -23.53 -5.91
CA CYS A 89 -1.67 -23.58 -5.23
C CYS A 89 -1.45 -22.30 -4.43
N ASN A 90 -1.21 -22.44 -3.13
CA ASN A 90 -0.88 -21.33 -2.24
C ASN A 90 0.48 -21.58 -1.57
N TYR A 91 1.20 -20.51 -1.24
CA TYR A 91 2.36 -20.60 -0.36
C TYR A 91 1.94 -20.34 1.08
N VAL A 92 2.32 -21.25 1.98
CA VAL A 92 2.13 -21.09 3.43
C VAL A 92 3.49 -21.35 4.09
N GLN A 93 4.06 -20.35 4.76
CA GLN A 93 5.40 -20.46 5.39
C GLN A 93 6.49 -20.89 4.39
N GLU A 94 6.51 -20.27 3.20
CA GLU A 94 7.41 -20.63 2.07
C GLU A 94 7.28 -22.09 1.58
N LYS A 95 6.31 -22.86 2.09
CA LYS A 95 5.99 -24.21 1.63
C LYS A 95 4.79 -24.17 0.71
N ARG A 96 4.92 -24.86 -0.42
CA ARG A 96 3.86 -25.01 -1.42
C ARG A 96 2.73 -25.88 -0.86
N LEU A 97 1.50 -25.39 -0.97
CA LEU A 97 0.30 -26.08 -0.53
C LEU A 97 -0.69 -26.17 -1.70
N ILE A 98 -0.83 -27.38 -2.24
CA ILE A 98 -1.80 -27.69 -3.29
C ILE A 98 -3.15 -28.01 -2.63
N ILE A 99 -4.23 -27.40 -3.11
CA ILE A 99 -5.60 -27.59 -2.59
C ILE A 99 -6.49 -28.13 -3.71
N ILE A 100 -7.13 -29.27 -3.48
CA ILE A 100 -8.09 -29.87 -4.41
C ILE A 100 -9.46 -29.23 -4.21
N LEU A 101 -9.98 -28.56 -5.24
CA LEU A 101 -11.28 -27.87 -5.20
C LEU A 101 -12.41 -28.71 -5.80
N ALA A 102 -12.13 -29.47 -6.87
CA ALA A 102 -13.09 -30.34 -7.53
C ALA A 102 -12.43 -31.64 -8.01
N LEU A 103 -13.14 -32.77 -7.85
CA LEU A 103 -12.69 -34.08 -8.29
C LEU A 103 -13.87 -34.96 -8.70
N ARG A 104 -13.61 -35.91 -9.59
CA ARG A 104 -14.55 -36.95 -10.02
C ARG A 104 -13.92 -38.33 -9.86
N VAL A 105 -14.58 -39.20 -9.09
CA VAL A 105 -14.08 -40.55 -8.78
C VAL A 105 -14.26 -41.48 -9.97
N LEU A 106 -13.21 -42.23 -10.33
CA LEU A 106 -13.23 -43.25 -11.37
C LEU A 106 -13.38 -44.67 -10.80
N GLY A 107 -12.85 -44.92 -9.60
CA GLY A 107 -12.99 -46.20 -8.89
C GLY A 107 -11.91 -46.42 -7.85
N THR A 108 -11.93 -47.59 -7.21
CA THR A 108 -11.02 -47.98 -6.11
C THR A 108 -10.32 -49.29 -6.44
N PRO A 109 -9.16 -49.29 -7.12
CA PRO A 109 -8.34 -50.48 -7.30
C PRO A 109 -7.85 -51.05 -5.97
N ASP A 110 -7.65 -52.38 -5.93
CA ASP A 110 -7.14 -53.09 -4.74
C ASP A 110 -5.67 -52.77 -4.45
N GLU A 111 -4.90 -52.43 -5.51
CA GLU A 111 -3.47 -52.20 -5.44
C GLU A 111 -3.06 -50.78 -5.85
N LYS A 112 -1.86 -50.40 -5.42
CA LYS A 112 -1.16 -49.18 -5.83
C LYS A 112 -0.78 -49.31 -7.31
N ILE A 113 -1.07 -48.29 -8.10
CA ILE A 113 -0.74 -48.23 -9.52
C ILE A 113 0.65 -47.60 -9.67
N GLY A 114 1.58 -48.30 -10.31
CA GLY A 114 2.95 -47.84 -10.55
C GLY A 114 3.86 -47.88 -9.32
N ASP A 115 5.06 -47.31 -9.45
CA ASP A 115 6.05 -47.18 -8.37
C ASP A 115 6.41 -45.71 -8.09
N PRO A 116 5.47 -44.91 -7.54
CA PRO A 116 5.67 -43.49 -7.36
C PRO A 116 6.72 -43.15 -6.29
N LYS A 117 7.64 -42.27 -6.66
CA LYS A 117 8.72 -41.75 -5.81
C LYS A 117 8.39 -40.37 -5.25
N GLN A 118 9.00 -40.04 -4.11
CA GLN A 118 8.87 -38.71 -3.51
C GLN A 118 9.69 -37.70 -4.32
N ILE A 119 9.11 -36.54 -4.62
CA ILE A 119 9.83 -35.43 -5.23
C ILE A 119 10.70 -34.77 -4.14
N VAL A 120 12.01 -34.72 -4.36
CA VAL A 120 13.00 -34.13 -3.43
C VAL A 120 13.44 -32.79 -3.99
N ASP A 121 13.32 -31.72 -3.20
CA ASP A 121 13.76 -30.38 -3.59
C ASP A 121 15.30 -30.36 -3.68
N THR A 122 15.85 -30.32 -4.91
CA THR A 122 17.28 -30.08 -5.14
C THR A 122 17.61 -28.60 -4.97
N ALA A 123 17.53 -28.13 -3.73
CA ALA A 123 18.11 -26.88 -3.27
C ALA A 123 18.62 -27.09 -1.83
N ASN A 124 19.77 -27.79 -1.73
CA ASN A 124 20.74 -27.87 -0.61
C ASN A 124 21.21 -29.32 -0.32
N PRO A 125 22.50 -29.67 -0.48
CA PRO A 125 23.03 -30.97 -0.11
C PRO A 125 23.34 -31.07 1.40
N VAL A 126 22.51 -31.86 2.08
CA VAL A 126 22.68 -32.75 3.25
C VAL A 126 23.92 -32.61 4.17
N ARG A 127 23.65 -32.55 5.49
CA ARG A 127 24.45 -33.25 6.52
C ARG A 127 23.60 -34.35 7.15
N ALA A 128 24.01 -35.60 6.95
CA ALA A 128 23.34 -36.80 7.43
C ALA A 128 23.67 -37.09 8.90
N THR A 129 22.70 -37.63 9.65
CA THR A 129 22.96 -38.53 10.78
C THR A 129 21.87 -39.62 10.87
N PRO A 130 22.19 -40.82 11.37
CA PRO A 130 21.50 -42.06 11.05
C PRO A 130 20.31 -42.35 11.97
N SER A 131 19.27 -42.96 11.40
CA SER A 131 18.10 -43.48 12.10
C SER A 131 18.36 -44.85 12.72
N THR A 132 18.12 -44.96 14.03
CA THR A 132 17.94 -46.23 14.75
C THR A 132 16.52 -46.76 14.52
N SER A 133 16.44 -47.90 13.83
CA SER A 133 15.21 -48.66 13.61
C SER A 133 14.81 -49.42 14.88
N ASN A 134 13.60 -49.17 15.38
CA ASN A 134 12.94 -50.00 16.37
C ASN A 134 11.67 -50.58 15.74
N SER A 135 11.61 -51.90 15.58
CA SER A 135 10.41 -52.63 15.17
C SER A 135 10.35 -53.93 15.94
N ASN A 136 9.42 -54.00 16.89
CA ASN A 136 8.90 -55.23 17.47
C ASN A 136 7.70 -55.67 16.64
N VAL A 137 7.55 -56.99 16.40
CA VAL A 137 6.45 -57.86 16.89
C VAL A 137 6.34 -59.17 16.06
N THR A 138 6.71 -60.30 16.72
CA THR A 138 6.17 -61.71 16.71
C THR A 138 6.11 -62.54 15.42
N LYS A 139 6.22 -63.89 15.36
CA LYS A 139 6.46 -65.13 16.18
C LYS A 139 6.40 -66.31 15.15
N PRO A 140 6.43 -67.62 15.48
CA PRO A 140 7.12 -68.40 16.54
C PRO A 140 7.82 -69.68 15.98
N ALA A 141 8.75 -70.32 16.74
CA ALA A 141 9.00 -71.77 16.67
C ALA A 141 10.09 -72.30 17.64
N VAL A 142 9.64 -73.17 18.56
CA VAL A 142 10.22 -74.44 19.07
C VAL A 142 11.58 -74.51 19.83
N ALA A 143 11.47 -74.98 21.08
CA ALA A 143 12.35 -75.79 21.94
C ALA A 143 13.89 -75.79 21.75
N SER A 144 14.66 -75.62 22.82
CA SER A 144 15.04 -76.71 23.75
C SER A 144 16.14 -76.27 24.76
N THR A 145 16.15 -76.99 25.87
CA THR A 145 17.02 -77.00 27.05
C THR A 145 18.53 -77.11 26.76
N SER A 146 19.39 -76.40 27.53
CA SER A 146 20.29 -77.00 28.55
C SER A 146 21.43 -76.06 29.02
N THR A 147 21.60 -76.02 30.35
CA THR A 147 22.86 -75.92 31.13
C THR A 147 23.79 -74.69 31.06
N ALA A 148 23.89 -74.02 32.22
CA ALA A 148 24.98 -73.13 32.68
C ALA A 148 26.30 -73.93 32.93
N PRO A 149 27.48 -73.34 33.28
CA PRO A 149 27.66 -72.40 34.40
C PRO A 149 28.69 -71.23 34.26
N SER A 150 28.30 -70.09 34.82
CA SER A 150 29.02 -69.13 35.69
C SER A 150 30.54 -68.97 35.71
N PHE A 151 31.01 -67.71 35.66
CA PHE A 151 31.83 -67.10 36.72
C PHE A 151 31.46 -65.60 36.90
N ASN A 152 31.44 -65.16 38.15
CA ASN A 152 30.91 -63.92 38.74
C ASN A 152 32.10 -63.15 39.42
N PRO A 153 31.93 -62.09 40.23
CA PRO A 153 31.47 -60.69 40.06
C PRO A 153 32.63 -59.71 40.47
N PRO A 154 32.47 -58.40 40.84
CA PRO A 154 31.62 -57.82 41.92
C PRO A 154 30.86 -56.51 41.50
N GLN A 155 29.58 -56.27 41.85
CA GLN A 155 29.05 -55.56 43.05
C GLN A 155 29.93 -54.37 43.54
N GLN A 156 29.44 -53.16 43.87
CA GLN A 156 28.19 -52.78 44.55
C GLN A 156 28.11 -51.22 44.70
N GLN A 157 26.89 -50.67 44.82
CA GLN A 157 26.44 -49.54 45.68
C GLN A 157 25.58 -48.44 45.02
N ASN A 158 24.29 -48.45 45.39
CA ASN A 158 23.44 -47.25 45.55
C ASN A 158 23.78 -46.60 46.91
N PRO A 159 23.61 -45.27 47.10
CA PRO A 159 22.37 -44.77 47.72
C PRO A 159 21.88 -43.33 47.36
N VAL A 160 20.54 -43.18 47.29
CA VAL A 160 19.66 -42.18 47.97
C VAL A 160 19.70 -40.65 47.62
N GLN A 161 18.50 -40.17 47.22
CA GLN A 161 17.83 -38.85 47.36
C GLN A 161 18.50 -37.52 46.95
N THR A 162 17.75 -36.71 46.18
CA THR A 162 17.25 -35.39 46.63
C THR A 162 16.16 -34.86 45.69
N ARG A 163 15.17 -34.20 46.29
CA ARG A 163 14.05 -33.50 45.67
C ARG A 163 14.39 -32.01 45.66
N PRO A 164 14.24 -31.25 44.56
CA PRO A 164 14.22 -29.79 44.65
C PRO A 164 12.78 -29.25 44.74
N ALA A 165 12.62 -28.22 45.58
CA ALA A 165 11.44 -27.37 45.72
C ALA A 165 11.35 -26.34 44.56
N PRO A 166 10.25 -25.58 44.43
CA PRO A 166 9.89 -24.85 43.21
C PRO A 166 10.47 -23.43 43.17
N ALA A 167 10.78 -22.96 41.95
CA ALA A 167 10.85 -21.57 41.46
C ALA A 167 12.06 -21.38 40.53
N GLY A 168 11.82 -21.58 39.23
CA GLY A 168 12.65 -21.09 38.14
C GLY A 168 11.71 -20.87 36.97
N LYS A 169 11.56 -19.61 36.53
CA LYS A 169 10.63 -19.18 35.48
C LYS A 169 10.68 -20.14 34.28
N ALA A 170 9.50 -20.55 33.82
CA ALA A 170 9.36 -21.36 32.63
C ALA A 170 10.10 -20.68 31.46
N ARG A 171 10.91 -21.45 30.72
CA ARG A 171 11.45 -20.99 29.44
C ARG A 171 10.27 -20.47 28.59
N PRO A 172 10.42 -19.35 27.86
CA PRO A 172 9.37 -18.90 26.95
C PRO A 172 9.02 -20.06 26.02
N GLY A 173 7.72 -20.29 25.81
CA GLY A 173 7.25 -21.28 24.85
C GLY A 173 7.87 -21.04 23.46
N SER A 174 7.70 -22.02 22.56
CA SER A 174 8.12 -21.92 21.16
C SER A 174 7.83 -20.51 20.60
N ILE A 175 8.87 -19.79 20.18
CA ILE A 175 8.73 -18.44 19.60
C ILE A 175 8.06 -18.59 18.23
N PHE A 176 7.02 -17.80 17.97
CA PHE A 176 6.30 -17.76 16.70
C PHE A 176 6.62 -16.47 15.94
N PRO A 177 6.74 -16.53 14.60
CA PRO A 177 6.77 -15.33 13.76
C PRO A 177 5.41 -14.63 13.76
N ILE A 178 5.41 -13.31 13.67
CA ILE A 178 4.22 -12.46 13.59
C ILE A 178 3.30 -12.86 12.43
N GLU A 179 3.83 -13.14 11.24
CA GLU A 179 3.00 -13.60 10.10
C GLU A 179 2.35 -14.98 10.35
N GLY A 180 2.94 -15.78 11.24
CA GLY A 180 2.39 -17.08 11.63
C GLY A 180 1.22 -16.98 12.63
N LEU A 181 0.92 -15.78 13.14
CA LEU A 181 -0.18 -15.60 14.09
C LEU A 181 -1.53 -15.76 13.39
N SER A 182 -2.39 -16.55 14.02
CA SER A 182 -3.77 -16.70 13.58
C SER A 182 -4.72 -16.77 14.77
N PRO A 183 -6.00 -16.36 14.61
CA PRO A 183 -7.03 -16.51 15.64
C PRO A 183 -7.28 -17.96 16.09
N TYR A 184 -6.79 -18.94 15.33
CA TYR A 184 -6.97 -20.37 15.61
C TYR A 184 -5.89 -20.95 16.52
N GLN A 185 -4.84 -20.17 16.81
CA GLN A 185 -3.73 -20.57 17.65
C GLN A 185 -3.73 -19.75 18.95
N ASN A 186 -3.95 -20.42 20.07
CA ASN A 186 -4.05 -19.78 21.39
C ASN A 186 -2.75 -19.86 22.22
N ASN A 187 -1.83 -20.77 21.86
CA ASN A 187 -0.56 -20.93 22.54
C ASN A 187 0.57 -20.48 21.61
N TRP A 188 1.02 -19.25 21.80
CA TRP A 188 2.11 -18.63 21.06
C TRP A 188 2.79 -17.58 21.92
N THR A 189 4.08 -17.38 21.65
CA THR A 189 4.87 -16.27 22.18
C THR A 189 5.58 -15.64 20.99
N ILE A 190 5.48 -14.33 20.81
CA ILE A 190 6.28 -13.60 19.81
C ILE A 190 7.43 -12.87 20.49
N LYS A 191 8.56 -12.75 19.79
CA LYS A 191 9.66 -11.86 20.15
C LYS A 191 9.60 -10.67 19.20
N ALA A 192 9.13 -9.53 19.66
CA ALA A 192 8.88 -8.38 18.80
C ALA A 192 9.42 -7.07 19.39
N ARG A 193 9.94 -6.20 18.53
CA ARG A 193 10.31 -4.83 18.85
C ARG A 193 9.09 -3.93 18.75
N VAL A 194 8.89 -3.05 19.72
CA VAL A 194 7.90 -1.97 19.62
C VAL A 194 8.45 -0.90 18.69
N THR A 195 7.87 -0.74 17.51
CA THR A 195 8.29 0.29 16.55
C THR A 195 7.59 1.61 16.80
N GLN A 196 6.34 1.56 17.26
CA GLN A 196 5.50 2.73 17.53
C GLN A 196 4.58 2.49 18.71
N LYS A 197 4.26 3.55 19.44
CA LYS A 197 3.32 3.59 20.55
C LYS A 197 2.47 4.85 20.46
N SER A 198 1.15 4.68 20.45
CA SER A 198 0.22 5.81 20.44
C SER A 198 0.04 6.42 21.82
N ASP A 199 -0.26 7.71 21.87
CA ASP A 199 -0.80 8.36 23.08
C ASP A 199 -2.10 7.67 23.53
N ILE A 200 -2.41 7.76 24.84
CA ILE A 200 -3.65 7.23 25.40
C ILE A 200 -4.85 8.04 24.88
N LYS A 201 -5.77 7.37 24.18
CA LYS A 201 -7.03 7.96 23.71
C LYS A 201 -8.16 7.58 24.64
N THR A 202 -8.93 8.56 25.09
CA THR A 202 -10.15 8.36 25.87
C THR A 202 -11.39 8.47 24.99
N TRP A 203 -12.44 7.74 25.35
CA TRP A 203 -13.76 7.86 24.76
C TRP A 203 -14.82 7.86 25.86
N SER A 204 -15.93 8.57 25.64
CA SER A 204 -17.08 8.57 26.52
C SER A 204 -18.34 8.47 25.67
N ASN A 205 -19.20 7.52 25.98
CA ASN A 205 -20.48 7.32 25.32
C ASN A 205 -21.55 6.93 26.35
N GLN A 206 -22.80 6.79 25.92
CA GLN A 206 -23.93 6.48 26.80
C GLN A 206 -23.78 5.16 27.58
N ARG A 207 -22.86 4.27 27.17
CA ARG A 207 -22.59 2.99 27.82
C ARG A 207 -21.39 3.02 28.77
N GLY A 208 -20.69 4.15 28.87
CA GLY A 208 -19.58 4.36 29.78
C GLY A 208 -18.44 5.17 29.17
N GLU A 209 -17.38 5.33 29.95
CA GLU A 209 -16.11 5.89 29.52
C GLU A 209 -15.04 4.80 29.45
N GLY A 210 -14.08 4.97 28.55
CA GLY A 210 -12.99 4.04 28.36
C GLY A 210 -11.74 4.71 27.80
N LYS A 211 -10.64 3.97 27.82
CA LYS A 211 -9.37 4.42 27.25
C LYS A 211 -8.70 3.30 26.48
N LEU A 212 -7.90 3.66 25.49
CA LEU A 212 -7.12 2.71 24.70
C LEU A 212 -5.78 3.33 24.31
N PHE A 213 -4.81 2.46 24.08
CA PHE A 213 -3.62 2.80 23.31
C PHE A 213 -3.30 1.65 22.37
N ASN A 214 -2.58 1.95 21.29
CA ASN A 214 -2.09 0.94 20.37
C ASN A 214 -0.57 1.03 20.23
N VAL A 215 0.03 -0.09 19.89
CA VAL A 215 1.45 -0.24 19.58
C VAL A 215 1.60 -0.98 18.26
N THR A 216 2.65 -0.67 17.52
CA THR A 216 3.06 -1.46 16.35
C THR A 216 4.26 -2.32 16.78
N LEU A 217 4.14 -3.61 16.54
CA LEU A 217 5.14 -4.63 16.88
C LEU A 217 5.75 -5.16 15.59
N MET A 218 7.05 -5.39 15.60
CA MET A 218 7.79 -5.88 14.45
C MET A 218 8.73 -7.01 14.84
N ASP A 219 8.79 -8.04 14.00
CA ASP A 219 9.79 -9.09 14.03
C ASP A 219 10.42 -9.28 12.64
N GLU A 220 11.20 -10.35 12.45
CA GLU A 220 11.83 -10.67 11.17
C GLU A 220 10.83 -11.04 10.06
N SER A 221 9.61 -11.47 10.43
CA SER A 221 8.56 -11.90 9.50
C SER A 221 7.65 -10.76 9.07
N GLY A 222 7.34 -9.80 9.95
CA GLY A 222 6.43 -8.72 9.59
C GLY A 222 6.06 -7.80 10.74
N GLU A 223 5.00 -7.02 10.51
CA GLU A 223 4.46 -6.06 11.47
C GLU A 223 3.04 -6.46 11.89
N ILE A 224 2.70 -6.23 13.16
CA ILE A 224 1.35 -6.40 13.68
C ILE A 224 1.02 -5.32 14.69
N ARG A 225 -0.26 -4.92 14.71
CA ARG A 225 -0.74 -3.92 15.66
C ARG A 225 -1.25 -4.58 16.92
N GLY A 226 -0.83 -4.10 18.09
CA GLY A 226 -1.41 -4.44 19.39
C GLY A 226 -2.26 -3.30 19.95
N THR A 227 -3.42 -3.61 20.53
CA THR A 227 -4.31 -2.62 21.18
C THR A 227 -4.66 -3.07 22.59
N ALA A 228 -4.47 -2.20 23.58
CA ALA A 228 -4.94 -2.39 24.95
C ALA A 228 -6.14 -1.50 25.25
N PHE A 229 -7.07 -2.01 26.07
CA PHE A 229 -8.27 -1.29 26.50
C PHE A 229 -8.35 -1.18 28.03
N ASN A 230 -8.85 -0.04 28.49
CA ASN A 230 -9.23 0.26 29.87
C ASN A 230 -8.13 -0.06 30.89
N LEU A 231 -8.36 -1.01 31.80
CA LEU A 231 -7.42 -1.38 32.87
C LEU A 231 -6.08 -1.90 32.33
N VAL A 232 -6.09 -2.54 31.15
CA VAL A 232 -4.86 -3.06 30.51
C VAL A 232 -3.96 -1.90 30.05
N VAL A 233 -4.54 -0.72 29.79
CA VAL A 233 -3.77 0.49 29.49
C VAL A 233 -2.91 0.89 30.67
N ASP A 234 -3.49 0.91 31.88
CA ASP A 234 -2.76 1.33 33.07
C ASP A 234 -1.58 0.41 33.40
N GLU A 235 -1.71 -0.88 33.10
CA GLU A 235 -0.66 -1.86 33.37
C GLU A 235 0.42 -1.90 32.28
N LEU A 236 0.02 -1.90 31.00
CA LEU A 236 0.95 -2.15 29.89
C LEU A 236 1.54 -0.87 29.29
N TYR A 237 0.87 0.27 29.42
CA TYR A 237 1.38 1.54 28.89
C TYR A 237 2.73 1.93 29.48
N PRO A 238 3.00 1.84 30.79
CA PRO A 238 4.33 2.15 31.32
C PRO A 238 5.37 1.05 31.00
N LYS A 239 4.95 -0.20 30.74
CA LYS A 239 5.88 -1.32 30.46
C LYS A 239 6.43 -1.31 29.03
N LEU A 240 5.60 -0.93 28.06
CA LEU A 240 5.96 -0.92 26.63
C LEU A 240 6.59 0.41 26.25
N GLU A 241 7.84 0.39 25.81
CA GLU A 241 8.59 1.55 25.30
C GLU A 241 9.02 1.32 23.85
N GLU A 242 9.04 2.38 23.06
CA GLU A 242 9.48 2.33 21.66
C GLU A 242 10.96 1.96 21.57
N GLY A 243 11.32 1.15 20.57
CA GLY A 243 12.68 0.66 20.34
C GLY A 243 13.06 -0.58 21.15
N LYS A 244 12.39 -0.86 22.27
CA LYS A 244 12.64 -2.05 23.10
C LYS A 244 11.97 -3.30 22.55
N VAL A 245 12.50 -4.46 22.93
CA VAL A 245 12.06 -5.78 22.45
C VAL A 245 11.41 -6.54 23.58
N TYR A 246 10.28 -7.15 23.30
CA TYR A 246 9.44 -7.82 24.29
C TYR A 246 9.08 -9.22 23.84
N TYR A 247 8.99 -10.13 24.81
CA TYR A 247 8.28 -11.39 24.68
C TYR A 247 6.82 -11.15 25.01
N ILE A 248 5.94 -11.33 24.03
CA ILE A 248 4.50 -11.12 24.17
C ILE A 248 3.80 -12.46 23.96
N SER A 249 2.98 -12.88 24.93
CA SER A 249 2.22 -14.13 24.85
C SER A 249 0.81 -13.96 25.39
N LYS A 250 -0.09 -14.91 25.06
CA LYS A 250 -1.48 -14.95 25.53
C LYS A 250 -2.28 -13.68 25.22
N ALA A 251 -1.95 -12.98 24.14
CA ALA A 251 -2.83 -11.94 23.59
C ALA A 251 -3.85 -12.57 22.64
N ARG A 252 -4.97 -11.89 22.43
CA ARG A 252 -6.01 -12.36 21.51
C ARG A 252 -5.73 -11.84 20.11
N VAL A 253 -5.64 -12.75 19.12
CA VAL A 253 -5.53 -12.39 17.70
C VAL A 253 -6.92 -12.17 17.13
N ASN A 254 -7.18 -10.97 16.59
CA ASN A 254 -8.43 -10.59 15.93
C ASN A 254 -8.16 -10.22 14.46
N LEU A 255 -9.21 -10.13 13.64
CA LEU A 255 -9.10 -9.53 12.31
C LEU A 255 -8.79 -8.03 12.44
N ALA A 256 -7.79 -7.57 11.67
CA ALA A 256 -7.37 -6.19 11.64
C ALA A 256 -8.50 -5.28 11.16
N LYS A 257 -8.76 -4.22 11.92
CA LYS A 257 -9.70 -3.18 11.47
C LYS A 257 -8.97 -2.23 10.52
N LYS A 258 -8.85 -2.61 9.24
CA LYS A 258 -8.13 -1.83 8.20
C LYS A 258 -8.63 -0.39 8.01
N LYS A 259 -9.83 -0.05 8.50
CA LYS A 259 -10.31 1.36 8.58
C LYS A 259 -9.46 2.24 9.51
N PHE A 260 -8.73 1.64 10.45
CA PHE A 260 -7.96 2.33 11.49
C PHE A 260 -6.49 1.94 11.52
N SER A 261 -6.06 0.95 10.74
CA SER A 261 -4.71 0.41 10.69
C SER A 261 -4.13 0.57 9.28
N ASN A 262 -2.88 1.02 9.20
CA ASN A 262 -2.14 1.18 7.94
C ASN A 262 -1.25 -0.03 7.64
N LEU A 263 -1.27 -1.05 8.50
CA LEU A 263 -0.48 -2.27 8.33
C LEU A 263 -1.12 -3.17 7.26
N THR A 264 -0.28 -3.84 6.48
CA THR A 264 -0.70 -4.82 5.47
C THR A 264 -1.32 -6.07 6.11
N ASN A 265 -0.92 -6.39 7.34
CA ASN A 265 -1.35 -7.57 8.07
C ASN A 265 -2.88 -7.64 8.25
N ASP A 266 -3.46 -8.81 7.97
CA ASP A 266 -4.90 -9.07 8.10
C ASP A 266 -5.34 -9.28 9.55
N TYR A 267 -4.40 -9.41 10.49
CA TYR A 267 -4.65 -9.62 11.90
C TYR A 267 -4.11 -8.48 12.79
N GLU A 268 -4.75 -8.31 13.95
CA GLU A 268 -4.32 -7.40 15.02
C GLU A 268 -4.38 -8.12 16.37
N LEU A 269 -3.53 -7.73 17.31
CA LEU A 269 -3.53 -8.21 18.69
C LEU A 269 -4.40 -7.31 19.57
N SER A 270 -5.23 -7.93 20.39
CA SER A 270 -5.91 -7.30 21.51
C SER A 270 -5.28 -7.80 22.80
N PHE A 271 -4.67 -6.89 23.54
CA PHE A 271 -4.10 -7.18 24.85
C PHE A 271 -5.22 -7.32 25.86
N GLU A 272 -5.25 -8.48 26.52
CA GLU A 272 -6.21 -8.83 27.55
C GLU A 272 -5.51 -8.86 28.91
N ARG A 273 -6.29 -9.08 29.99
CA ARG A 273 -5.77 -9.03 31.36
C ARG A 273 -4.80 -10.19 31.69
N ASN A 274 -4.80 -11.24 30.88
CA ASN A 274 -3.92 -12.41 30.98
C ASN A 274 -2.74 -12.36 29.98
N THR A 275 -2.60 -11.27 29.22
CA THR A 275 -1.48 -11.09 28.30
C THR A 275 -0.20 -10.90 29.11
N GLU A 276 0.80 -11.72 28.82
CA GLU A 276 2.10 -11.66 29.48
C GLU A 276 3.07 -10.91 28.56
N ILE A 277 3.66 -9.83 29.08
CA ILE A 277 4.67 -9.01 28.40
C ILE A 277 5.91 -8.95 29.30
N GLU A 278 7.01 -9.53 28.82
CA GLU A 278 8.32 -9.48 29.49
C GLU A 278 9.34 -8.80 28.57
N GLU A 279 10.13 -7.87 29.11
CA GLU A 279 11.21 -7.22 28.37
C GLU A 279 12.32 -8.24 28.06
N CYS A 280 12.75 -8.27 26.80
CA CYS A 280 13.85 -9.11 26.36
C CYS A 280 15.17 -8.34 26.51
N HIS A 281 16.04 -8.82 27.40
CA HIS A 281 17.40 -8.26 27.59
C HIS A 281 18.47 -8.98 26.75
N GLU A 282 18.07 -9.90 25.88
CA GLU A 282 19.02 -10.60 25.00
C GLU A 282 19.45 -9.68 23.85
N THR A 283 20.75 -9.55 23.63
CA THR A 283 21.34 -8.76 22.55
C THR A 283 21.50 -9.55 21.25
N THR A 284 21.28 -10.86 21.28
CA THR A 284 21.40 -11.78 20.13
C THR A 284 20.03 -12.13 19.56
N ASN A 285 19.94 -12.26 18.23
CA ASN A 285 18.68 -12.50 17.48
C ASN A 285 17.56 -11.52 17.88
N VAL A 286 17.89 -10.24 17.96
CA VAL A 286 16.91 -9.17 18.17
C VAL A 286 16.38 -8.78 16.79
N PRO A 287 15.06 -8.80 16.56
CA PRO A 287 14.51 -8.39 15.28
C PRO A 287 14.93 -6.95 14.96
N MET A 288 15.72 -6.80 13.90
CA MET A 288 16.11 -5.49 13.38
C MET A 288 15.02 -4.98 12.45
N ILE A 289 14.89 -3.66 12.37
CA ILE A 289 13.91 -3.06 11.46
C ILE A 289 14.38 -3.33 10.04
N LYS A 290 13.62 -4.17 9.31
CA LYS A 290 13.88 -4.42 7.89
C LYS A 290 13.33 -3.26 7.07
N TYR A 291 14.20 -2.64 6.30
CA TYR A 291 13.84 -1.58 5.36
C TYR A 291 13.80 -2.14 3.94
N ASN A 292 12.81 -1.72 3.16
CA ASN A 292 12.80 -1.94 1.72
C ASN A 292 13.02 -0.62 1.00
N PHE A 293 14.27 -0.14 1.00
CA PHE A 293 14.60 1.19 0.54
C PHE A 293 14.36 1.36 -0.96
N VAL A 294 13.58 2.39 -1.29
CA VAL A 294 13.41 2.87 -2.66
C VAL A 294 14.39 4.03 -2.88
N GLN A 295 15.13 3.98 -4.00
CA GLN A 295 16.02 5.08 -4.39
C GLN A 295 15.20 6.33 -4.70
N LEU A 296 15.75 7.51 -4.42
CA LEU A 296 15.02 8.76 -4.64
C LEU A 296 14.60 8.92 -6.11
N SER A 297 15.48 8.61 -7.06
CA SER A 297 15.15 8.60 -8.50
C SER A 297 13.90 7.79 -8.87
N GLN A 298 13.68 6.64 -8.21
CA GLN A 298 12.59 5.69 -8.47
C GLN A 298 11.24 6.12 -7.85
N LEU A 299 11.21 7.21 -7.07
CA LEU A 299 9.97 7.74 -6.53
C LEU A 299 8.98 8.19 -7.62
N GLN A 300 9.43 8.38 -8.86
CA GLN A 300 8.55 8.73 -9.99
C GLN A 300 7.61 7.58 -10.36
N ASP A 301 8.10 6.34 -10.25
CA ASP A 301 7.38 5.11 -10.64
C ASP A 301 6.34 4.69 -9.59
N LEU A 302 6.45 5.21 -8.36
CA LEU A 302 5.52 4.92 -7.29
C LEU A 302 4.20 5.70 -7.46
N PRO A 303 3.03 5.05 -7.26
CA PRO A 303 1.76 5.73 -7.31
C PRO A 303 1.61 6.75 -6.17
N LYS A 304 0.82 7.79 -6.40
CA LYS A 304 0.47 8.76 -5.36
C LYS A 304 -0.22 8.04 -4.20
N ASP A 305 0.03 8.51 -2.98
CA ASP A 305 -0.49 8.00 -1.71
C ASP A 305 -0.03 6.58 -1.34
N SER A 306 0.89 5.98 -2.11
CA SER A 306 1.57 4.76 -1.68
C SER A 306 2.52 5.05 -0.52
N THR A 307 2.87 3.99 0.21
CA THR A 307 3.89 4.03 1.27
C THR A 307 5.19 3.40 0.78
N CYS A 308 6.32 4.02 1.08
CA CYS A 308 7.63 3.46 0.79
C CYS A 308 8.61 3.71 1.94
N ASP A 309 9.72 2.98 1.94
CA ASP A 309 10.85 3.20 2.85
C ASP A 309 11.94 3.93 2.07
N VAL A 310 12.55 4.97 2.66
CA VAL A 310 13.64 5.72 2.01
C VAL A 310 14.76 6.00 3.00
N ILE A 311 15.98 6.12 2.51
CA ILE A 311 17.14 6.56 3.28
C ILE A 311 17.87 7.64 2.50
N GLY A 312 18.26 8.71 3.19
CA GLY A 312 18.95 9.82 2.55
C GLY A 312 19.68 10.71 3.54
N VAL A 313 20.63 11.47 3.03
CA VAL A 313 21.33 12.53 3.76
C VAL A 313 20.44 13.76 3.78
N VAL A 314 20.26 14.38 4.94
CA VAL A 314 19.55 15.66 5.05
C VAL A 314 20.50 16.77 4.62
N LYS A 315 20.23 17.40 3.47
CA LYS A 315 21.03 18.51 2.94
C LYS A 315 20.59 19.86 3.51
N ASP A 316 19.28 20.11 3.52
CA ASP A 316 18.70 21.36 3.99
C ASP A 316 17.51 21.11 4.91
N VAL A 317 17.34 21.98 5.89
CA VAL A 317 16.23 21.95 6.86
C VAL A 317 15.52 23.29 6.82
N SER A 318 14.23 23.29 6.50
CA SER A 318 13.41 24.50 6.53
C SER A 318 13.08 24.91 7.97
N PRO A 319 12.91 26.21 8.26
CA PRO A 319 12.42 26.65 9.57
C PRO A 319 11.05 26.03 9.88
N MET A 320 10.79 25.81 11.17
CA MET A 320 9.49 25.30 11.60
C MET A 320 8.40 26.31 11.24
N SER A 321 7.32 25.82 10.66
CA SER A 321 6.12 26.58 10.31
C SER A 321 4.89 25.90 10.90
N GLU A 322 3.75 26.57 10.90
CA GLU A 322 2.48 25.96 11.31
C GLU A 322 1.48 26.04 10.16
N ILE A 323 0.70 24.98 9.99
CA ILE A 323 -0.43 24.97 9.05
C ILE A 323 -1.71 24.74 9.84
N VAL A 324 -2.70 25.60 9.65
CA VAL A 324 -4.05 25.38 10.17
C VAL A 324 -4.75 24.34 9.28
N SER A 325 -5.08 23.19 9.85
CA SER A 325 -5.83 22.14 9.18
C SER A 325 -7.22 22.64 8.76
N LYS A 326 -7.54 22.56 7.47
CA LYS A 326 -8.85 22.98 6.94
C LYS A 326 -10.01 22.15 7.51
N GLN A 327 -9.78 20.90 7.90
CA GLN A 327 -10.82 20.00 8.41
C GLN A 327 -11.08 20.17 9.91
N THR A 328 -10.03 20.42 10.69
CA THR A 328 -10.11 20.43 12.17
C THR A 328 -9.91 21.81 12.79
N ASN A 329 -9.56 22.81 11.98
CA ASN A 329 -9.24 24.18 12.38
C ASN A 329 -8.17 24.28 13.48
N ARG A 330 -7.28 23.27 13.55
CA ARG A 330 -6.16 23.21 14.51
C ARG A 330 -4.86 23.55 13.79
N ALA A 331 -4.01 24.36 14.42
CA ALA A 331 -2.64 24.58 13.99
C ALA A 331 -1.82 23.30 14.21
N ILE A 332 -1.13 22.85 13.17
CA ILE A 332 -0.25 21.68 13.21
C ILE A 332 1.15 22.15 12.83
N PRO A 333 2.15 21.98 13.73
CA PRO A 333 3.55 22.23 13.41
C PRO A 333 4.02 21.40 12.21
N LYS A 334 4.80 22.03 11.35
CA LYS A 334 5.32 21.47 10.10
C LYS A 334 6.77 21.88 9.92
N ARG A 335 7.61 20.92 9.53
CA ARG A 335 9.00 21.17 9.14
C ARG A 335 9.32 20.38 7.86
N GLU A 336 10.06 20.99 6.93
CA GLU A 336 10.46 20.33 5.68
C GLU A 336 11.95 20.02 5.70
N LEU A 337 12.31 18.80 5.29
CA LEU A 337 13.67 18.31 5.11
C LEU A 337 13.93 18.10 3.61
N THR A 338 15.09 18.48 3.12
CA THR A 338 15.57 18.12 1.78
C THR A 338 16.49 16.92 1.90
N LEU A 339 16.06 15.77 1.37
CA LEU A 339 16.83 14.53 1.36
C LEU A 339 17.55 14.36 0.03
N VAL A 340 18.77 13.84 0.09
CA VAL A 340 19.57 13.47 -1.08
C VAL A 340 20.14 12.06 -0.92
N ASP A 341 20.36 11.37 -2.03
CA ASP A 341 20.93 10.02 -2.06
C ASP A 341 21.93 9.84 -3.21
N LYS A 342 22.49 8.63 -3.32
CA LYS A 342 23.46 8.24 -4.36
C LYS A 342 22.90 8.32 -5.78
N SER A 343 21.58 8.40 -5.95
CA SER A 343 20.96 8.52 -7.28
C SER A 343 21.10 9.93 -7.87
N GLY A 344 21.61 10.89 -7.10
CA GLY A 344 21.79 12.27 -7.55
C GLY A 344 20.48 13.06 -7.56
N TYR A 345 19.42 12.54 -6.94
CA TYR A 345 18.14 13.24 -6.79
C TYR A 345 18.00 13.89 -5.42
N SER A 346 17.20 14.96 -5.38
CA SER A 346 16.73 15.57 -4.13
C SER A 346 15.20 15.50 -4.04
N VAL A 347 14.71 15.19 -2.83
CA VAL A 347 13.28 15.14 -2.55
C VAL A 347 12.97 15.88 -1.25
N ARG A 348 11.81 16.54 -1.21
CA ARG A 348 11.29 17.18 0.00
C ARG A 348 10.51 16.18 0.83
N LEU A 349 10.84 16.06 2.11
CA LEU A 349 10.13 15.26 3.09
C LEU A 349 9.53 16.15 4.19
N THR A 350 8.23 16.02 4.43
CA THR A 350 7.51 16.81 5.45
C THR A 350 7.37 16.05 6.77
N LEU A 351 7.82 16.66 7.86
CA LEU A 351 7.58 16.26 9.25
C LEU A 351 6.37 17.00 9.83
N TRP A 352 5.63 16.36 10.73
CA TRP A 352 4.42 16.91 11.34
C TRP A 352 4.42 16.81 12.87
N GLY A 353 3.82 17.80 13.53
CA GLY A 353 3.57 17.82 14.98
C GLY A 353 4.84 17.62 15.80
N LYS A 354 4.79 16.70 16.77
CA LYS A 354 5.91 16.38 17.67
C LYS A 354 7.21 16.02 16.92
N GLN A 355 7.12 15.33 15.77
CA GLN A 355 8.30 14.98 14.98
C GLN A 355 8.96 16.22 14.37
N ALA A 356 8.17 17.22 13.98
CA ALA A 356 8.69 18.50 13.51
C ALA A 356 9.37 19.29 14.64
N GLU A 357 8.77 19.29 15.85
CA GLU A 357 9.28 19.99 17.04
C GLU A 357 10.59 19.36 17.58
N GLN A 358 10.62 18.03 17.68
CA GLN A 358 11.73 17.29 18.30
C GLN A 358 12.95 17.14 17.39
N TYR A 359 12.81 17.43 16.10
CA TYR A 359 13.94 17.38 15.17
C TYR A 359 14.95 18.49 15.53
N ASN A 360 16.14 18.10 16.02
CA ASN A 360 17.19 19.04 16.43
C ASN A 360 18.59 18.53 16.07
N THR A 361 18.74 17.97 14.88
CA THR A 361 20.02 17.42 14.43
C THR A 361 20.75 18.40 13.51
N GLU A 362 22.01 18.64 13.84
CA GLU A 362 22.97 19.39 13.03
C GLU A 362 23.83 18.40 12.20
N ASP A 363 24.68 18.89 11.29
CA ASP A 363 25.71 18.11 10.57
C ASP A 363 25.28 17.12 9.47
N SER A 364 24.25 17.45 8.69
CA SER A 364 23.80 16.64 7.53
C SER A 364 23.64 15.13 7.88
N PRO A 365 22.74 14.79 8.83
CA PRO A 365 22.56 13.41 9.28
C PRO A 365 21.99 12.53 8.16
N ILE A 366 22.24 11.22 8.26
CA ILE A 366 21.57 10.23 7.43
C ILE A 366 20.35 9.75 8.19
N ILE A 367 19.18 9.80 7.56
CA ILE A 367 17.94 9.40 8.20
C ILE A 367 17.29 8.30 7.37
N ALA A 368 17.00 7.18 8.02
CA ALA A 368 16.18 6.11 7.47
C ALA A 368 14.73 6.35 7.87
N PHE A 369 13.86 6.48 6.88
CA PHE A 369 12.44 6.65 7.04
C PHE A 369 11.72 5.37 6.64
N LYS A 370 10.83 4.88 7.51
CA LYS A 370 9.96 3.74 7.22
C LYS A 370 8.53 4.19 7.02
N GLY A 371 7.90 3.66 5.98
CA GLY A 371 6.48 3.87 5.68
C GLY A 371 6.15 5.35 5.53
N VAL A 372 6.87 6.07 4.68
CA VAL A 372 6.53 7.45 4.32
C VAL A 372 5.56 7.48 3.14
N LYS A 373 4.67 8.47 3.13
CA LYS A 373 3.68 8.61 2.08
C LYS A 373 4.25 9.37 0.89
N VAL A 374 4.09 8.81 -0.31
CA VAL A 374 4.45 9.45 -1.58
C VAL A 374 3.36 10.44 -1.98
N GLY A 375 3.73 11.70 -2.13
CA GLY A 375 2.90 12.78 -2.67
C GLY A 375 3.41 13.26 -4.02
N ASP A 376 2.59 14.08 -4.67
CA ASP A 376 2.83 14.68 -5.98
C ASP A 376 3.12 16.20 -5.91
N PHE A 377 3.32 16.74 -4.70
CA PHE A 377 3.50 18.17 -4.50
C PHE A 377 4.87 18.62 -5.02
N GLY A 378 4.87 19.42 -6.09
CA GLY A 378 6.10 19.84 -6.75
C GLY A 378 6.84 18.65 -7.38
N GLY A 379 6.11 17.77 -8.08
CA GLY A 379 6.66 16.58 -8.74
C GLY A 379 6.48 15.34 -7.88
N ARG A 380 7.49 14.98 -7.09
CA ARG A 380 7.39 13.97 -6.03
C ARG A 380 7.84 14.56 -4.70
N SER A 381 7.07 14.27 -3.66
CA SER A 381 7.33 14.71 -2.30
C SER A 381 7.06 13.56 -1.34
N LEU A 382 7.70 13.55 -0.18
CA LEU A 382 7.45 12.58 0.86
C LEU A 382 6.79 13.27 2.05
N SER A 383 5.94 12.55 2.77
CA SER A 383 5.35 13.03 4.01
C SER A 383 5.35 11.92 5.04
N MET A 384 5.78 12.24 6.26
CA MET A 384 5.50 11.38 7.38
C MET A 384 4.00 11.41 7.69
N PHE A 385 3.49 10.32 8.24
CA PHE A 385 2.17 10.25 8.84
C PHE A 385 2.26 9.49 10.16
N SER A 386 1.12 9.29 10.85
CA SER A 386 1.13 8.78 12.22
C SER A 386 1.77 7.40 12.39
N SER A 387 1.93 6.63 11.30
CA SER A 387 2.65 5.36 11.34
C SER A 387 3.96 5.33 10.56
N SER A 388 4.54 6.49 10.25
CA SER A 388 5.91 6.57 9.74
C SER A 388 6.90 6.63 10.90
N THR A 389 8.01 5.92 10.79
CA THR A 389 9.14 6.05 11.72
C THR A 389 10.34 6.68 11.04
N MET A 390 11.17 7.39 11.81
CA MET A 390 12.44 7.90 11.34
C MET A 390 13.53 7.50 12.33
N GLN A 391 14.69 7.07 11.82
CA GLN A 391 15.88 6.78 12.60
C GLN A 391 17.05 7.60 12.09
N ILE A 392 17.64 8.38 12.98
CA ILE A 392 18.81 9.21 12.70
C ILE A 392 20.07 8.36 12.89
N ASN A 393 20.93 8.34 11.88
CA ASN A 393 22.20 7.61 11.82
C ASN A 393 22.08 6.14 12.30
N PRO A 394 21.20 5.33 11.67
CA PRO A 394 21.09 3.91 12.03
C PRO A 394 22.39 3.16 11.72
N GLU A 395 22.73 2.18 12.55
CA GLU A 395 23.88 1.28 12.37
C GLU A 395 23.55 0.17 11.34
N ILE A 396 23.32 0.57 10.09
CA ILE A 396 23.03 -0.33 8.95
C ILE A 396 24.01 -0.06 7.80
N ASP A 397 24.30 -1.07 7.00
CA ASP A 397 25.28 -1.00 5.91
C ASP A 397 24.95 0.13 4.92
N GLU A 398 23.67 0.34 4.61
CA GLU A 398 23.21 1.41 3.71
C GLU A 398 23.55 2.80 4.24
N CYS A 399 23.49 2.99 5.57
CA CYS A 399 23.83 4.24 6.24
C CYS A 399 25.33 4.52 6.14
N PHE A 400 26.17 3.53 6.48
CA PHE A 400 27.63 3.65 6.35
C PHE A 400 28.04 3.92 4.89
N ALA A 401 27.39 3.24 3.95
CA ALA A 401 27.64 3.40 2.53
C ALA A 401 27.21 4.79 2.01
N LEU A 402 26.11 5.36 2.52
CA LEU A 402 25.67 6.73 2.20
C LEU A 402 26.62 7.78 2.80
N ARG A 403 27.09 7.57 4.05
CA ARG A 403 28.04 8.47 4.72
C ARG A 403 29.33 8.57 3.93
N GLY A 404 29.93 7.43 3.59
CA GLY A 404 31.17 7.38 2.81
C GLY A 404 31.03 8.03 1.43
N TRP A 405 29.88 7.89 0.77
CA TRP A 405 29.61 8.57 -0.50
C TRP A 405 29.44 10.09 -0.34
N TYR A 406 28.70 10.53 0.68
CA TYR A 406 28.45 11.97 0.90
C TYR A 406 29.74 12.72 1.26
N ASP A 407 30.58 12.13 2.10
CA ASP A 407 31.88 12.70 2.51
C ASP A 407 32.92 12.75 1.39
N SER A 408 32.85 11.82 0.43
CA SER A 408 33.84 11.74 -0.65
C SER A 408 33.47 12.56 -1.88
N ALA A 409 32.19 12.63 -2.23
CA ALA A 409 31.75 13.26 -3.48
C ALA A 409 30.36 13.93 -3.40
N GLY A 410 29.46 13.43 -2.53
CA GLY A 410 28.07 13.89 -2.52
C GLY A 410 27.86 15.32 -2.00
N ALA A 411 28.69 15.83 -1.09
CA ALA A 411 28.53 17.17 -0.52
C ALA A 411 28.60 18.28 -1.59
N ASP A 412 29.54 18.16 -2.54
CA ASP A 412 29.78 19.14 -3.61
C ASP A 412 28.94 18.87 -4.87
N GLN A 413 28.17 17.79 -4.90
CA GLN A 413 27.36 17.40 -6.05
C GLN A 413 26.07 18.23 -6.17
N SER A 414 25.71 18.60 -7.40
CA SER A 414 24.39 19.17 -7.70
C SER A 414 23.34 18.06 -7.80
N PHE A 415 22.22 18.20 -7.09
CA PHE A 415 21.15 17.22 -7.08
C PHE A 415 19.98 17.66 -7.95
N GLN A 416 19.41 16.72 -8.71
CA GLN A 416 18.20 16.94 -9.48
C GLN A 416 16.97 16.84 -8.57
N ALA A 417 16.25 17.94 -8.40
CA ALA A 417 14.98 17.88 -7.67
C ALA A 417 13.92 17.17 -8.52
N HIS A 418 13.04 16.40 -7.88
CA HIS A 418 11.82 15.92 -8.55
C HIS A 418 10.87 17.04 -8.93
N SER A 419 11.15 18.28 -8.51
CA SER A 419 10.41 19.44 -8.99
C SER A 419 10.58 19.61 -10.48
N ASN A 420 9.45 19.80 -11.18
CA ASN A 420 9.41 20.52 -12.44
C ASN A 420 9.82 21.98 -12.20
N SER A 421 11.09 22.20 -11.85
CA SER A 421 11.75 23.49 -11.81
C SER A 421 12.29 23.82 -13.20
N ALA A 422 11.39 23.75 -14.19
CA ALA A 422 11.52 24.50 -15.43
C ALA A 422 10.41 25.56 -15.40
N MET A 423 10.83 26.81 -15.20
CA MET A 423 10.07 28.04 -15.46
C MET A 423 8.60 28.08 -15.00
N GLY A 424 8.34 28.74 -13.86
CA GLY A 424 7.25 29.73 -13.70
C GLY A 424 5.83 29.37 -14.17
N GLY A 425 5.53 28.09 -14.32
CA GLY A 425 4.32 27.57 -14.92
C GLY A 425 4.10 26.21 -14.30
N SER A 426 3.43 26.21 -13.15
CA SER A 426 2.84 25.01 -12.59
C SER A 426 2.28 24.17 -13.73
N THR A 427 2.84 22.98 -13.95
CA THR A 427 2.19 21.94 -14.74
C THR A 427 1.02 21.48 -13.89
N MET A 428 -0.04 22.31 -13.88
CA MET A 428 -1.34 22.05 -13.27
C MET A 428 -2.00 20.96 -14.10
N SER A 429 -1.47 19.74 -14.03
CA SER A 429 -2.17 18.55 -14.53
C SER A 429 -3.55 18.51 -13.86
N PHE A 430 -4.56 18.02 -14.58
CA PHE A 430 -5.91 17.93 -14.05
C PHE A 430 -5.92 17.00 -12.82
N ASN A 431 -6.04 17.59 -11.63
CA ASN A 431 -5.95 16.85 -10.38
C ASN A 431 -7.30 16.22 -10.03
N ARG A 432 -7.49 14.96 -10.45
CA ARG A 432 -8.72 14.19 -10.20
C ARG A 432 -9.10 14.10 -8.71
N SER A 433 -8.12 14.05 -7.82
CA SER A 433 -8.36 13.98 -6.36
C SER A 433 -8.94 15.29 -5.78
N GLU A 434 -8.87 16.38 -6.54
CA GLU A 434 -9.41 17.69 -6.19
C GLU A 434 -10.61 18.08 -7.07
N ILE A 435 -11.23 17.11 -7.77
CA ILE A 435 -12.49 17.35 -8.47
C ILE A 435 -13.56 17.74 -7.46
N ARG A 436 -14.20 18.87 -7.73
CA ARG A 436 -15.39 19.34 -7.03
C ARG A 436 -16.53 19.53 -8.01
N SER A 437 -17.74 19.28 -7.53
CA SER A 437 -18.95 19.61 -8.26
C SER A 437 -19.18 21.13 -8.23
N LEU A 438 -19.87 21.67 -9.23
CA LEU A 438 -20.07 23.12 -9.33
C LEU A 438 -20.88 23.68 -8.16
N ASP A 439 -21.82 22.89 -7.63
CA ASP A 439 -22.58 23.26 -6.45
C ASP A 439 -21.71 23.29 -5.17
N ASP A 440 -20.84 22.29 -4.97
CA ASP A 440 -19.89 22.29 -3.84
C ASP A 440 -18.98 23.53 -3.89
N VAL A 441 -18.46 23.88 -5.06
CA VAL A 441 -17.62 25.08 -5.26
C VAL A 441 -18.35 26.37 -4.85
N LYS A 442 -19.66 26.47 -5.13
CA LYS A 442 -20.47 27.64 -4.72
C LYS A 442 -20.73 27.66 -3.22
N GLN A 443 -21.08 26.51 -2.64
CA GLN A 443 -21.43 26.40 -1.22
C GLN A 443 -20.19 26.60 -0.32
N SER A 444 -19.04 26.10 -0.74
CA SER A 444 -17.79 26.18 0.02
C SER A 444 -17.11 27.55 -0.02
N GLN A 445 -17.66 28.52 -0.78
CA GLN A 445 -17.17 29.91 -0.88
C GLN A 445 -15.65 30.00 -1.05
N LEU A 446 -15.10 29.20 -1.96
CA LEU A 446 -13.65 29.10 -2.17
C LEU A 446 -13.05 30.45 -2.59
N GLY A 447 -11.92 30.81 -1.96
CA GLY A 447 -11.16 32.02 -2.27
C GLY A 447 -11.47 33.19 -1.34
N THR A 448 -10.44 33.67 -0.64
CA THR A 448 -10.48 34.93 0.11
C THR A 448 -9.91 36.07 -0.75
N PRO A 449 -10.04 37.35 -0.36
CA PRO A 449 -9.46 38.46 -1.10
C PRO A 449 -7.93 38.32 -1.25
N ASP A 450 -7.28 37.82 -0.19
CA ASP A 450 -5.83 37.72 -0.06
C ASP A 450 -5.26 36.40 -0.59
N LYS A 451 -6.07 35.33 -0.63
CA LYS A 451 -5.62 34.00 -1.02
C LYS A 451 -6.56 33.37 -2.03
N ALA A 452 -6.04 33.18 -3.25
CA ALA A 452 -6.74 32.42 -4.26
C ALA A 452 -6.67 30.92 -3.96
N GLU A 453 -7.77 30.23 -4.20
CA GLU A 453 -7.86 28.78 -4.07
C GLU A 453 -7.98 28.13 -5.44
N TYR A 454 -7.44 26.92 -5.56
CA TYR A 454 -7.49 26.16 -6.80
C TYR A 454 -8.39 24.94 -6.60
N PHE A 455 -9.12 24.58 -7.65
CA PHE A 455 -9.96 23.40 -7.69
C PHE A 455 -10.02 22.84 -9.10
N SER A 456 -10.31 21.55 -9.23
CA SER A 456 -10.60 20.95 -10.53
C SER A 456 -12.10 20.69 -10.66
N THR A 457 -12.65 20.81 -11.85
CA THR A 457 -14.06 20.48 -12.10
C THR A 457 -14.23 19.95 -13.52
N ARG A 458 -15.19 19.06 -13.71
CA ARG A 458 -15.57 18.55 -15.02
C ARG A 458 -16.95 19.07 -15.34
N ALA A 459 -17.06 19.84 -16.42
CA ALA A 459 -18.31 20.48 -16.78
C ALA A 459 -18.45 20.60 -18.31
N THR A 460 -19.68 20.76 -18.76
CA THR A 460 -20.04 20.97 -20.15
C THR A 460 -20.27 22.45 -20.40
N ILE A 461 -19.70 22.98 -21.48
CA ILE A 461 -19.94 24.36 -21.91
C ILE A 461 -21.39 24.45 -22.40
N MET A 462 -22.23 25.20 -21.67
CA MET A 462 -23.64 25.39 -22.03
C MET A 462 -23.83 26.62 -22.90
N HIS A 463 -23.07 27.68 -22.63
CA HIS A 463 -23.18 28.93 -23.36
C HIS A 463 -21.87 29.74 -23.30
N ILE A 464 -21.48 30.33 -24.43
CA ILE A 464 -20.33 31.23 -24.55
C ILE A 464 -20.85 32.64 -24.77
N LYS A 465 -20.45 33.59 -23.92
CA LYS A 465 -20.84 35.00 -24.11
C LYS A 465 -20.17 35.59 -25.35
N ALA A 466 -20.94 36.00 -26.35
CA ALA A 466 -20.43 36.45 -27.66
C ALA A 466 -19.86 37.89 -27.67
N ASP A 467 -20.40 38.80 -26.85
CA ASP A 467 -20.13 40.24 -26.93
C ASP A 467 -18.69 40.65 -26.60
N SER A 468 -17.95 39.81 -25.88
CA SER A 468 -16.60 40.12 -25.38
C SER A 468 -15.67 38.92 -25.49
N ILE A 469 -15.70 38.22 -26.62
CA ILE A 469 -14.88 37.01 -26.85
C ILE A 469 -13.38 37.30 -26.89
N SER A 470 -12.97 38.45 -27.42
CA SER A 470 -11.57 38.85 -27.54
C SER A 470 -11.38 40.35 -27.31
N TYR A 471 -10.13 40.76 -27.08
CA TYR A 471 -9.73 42.16 -27.03
C TYR A 471 -8.45 42.39 -27.85
N PRO A 472 -8.26 43.59 -28.42
CA PRO A 472 -7.02 43.94 -29.12
C PRO A 472 -5.89 44.11 -28.11
N ALA A 473 -4.84 43.31 -28.21
CA ALA A 473 -3.68 43.28 -27.33
C ALA A 473 -2.40 43.72 -28.06
N CYS A 474 -1.38 44.04 -27.26
CA CYS A 474 -0.05 44.43 -27.73
C CYS A 474 0.66 43.24 -28.42
N PRO A 475 1.18 43.40 -29.66
CA PRO A 475 1.90 42.32 -30.36
C PRO A 475 3.31 42.02 -29.80
N THR A 476 3.87 42.89 -28.96
CA THR A 476 5.19 42.69 -28.36
C THR A 476 5.22 41.45 -27.47
N ALA A 477 6.25 40.62 -27.63
CA ALA A 477 6.47 39.43 -26.79
C ALA A 477 6.41 39.78 -25.29
N ASN A 478 5.70 38.96 -24.52
CA ASN A 478 5.46 39.13 -23.07
C ASN A 478 4.64 40.37 -22.67
N CYS A 479 3.93 41.02 -23.60
CA CYS A 479 3.00 42.11 -23.29
C CYS A 479 1.56 41.77 -23.68
N ASN A 480 0.71 41.52 -22.69
CA ASN A 480 -0.72 41.22 -22.90
C ASN A 480 -1.63 42.44 -22.67
N LYS A 481 -1.09 43.67 -22.63
CA LYS A 481 -1.91 44.85 -22.32
C LYS A 481 -2.80 45.20 -23.52
N LYS A 482 -4.06 45.57 -23.25
CA LYS A 482 -4.99 46.06 -24.27
C LYS A 482 -4.40 47.30 -24.95
N VAL A 483 -4.45 47.32 -26.27
CA VAL A 483 -4.05 48.48 -27.08
C VAL A 483 -5.29 49.31 -27.43
N VAL A 484 -5.07 50.61 -27.60
CA VAL A 484 -6.12 51.58 -27.96
C VAL A 484 -5.77 52.17 -29.31
N GLN A 485 -6.77 52.37 -30.15
CA GLN A 485 -6.58 53.01 -31.43
C GLN A 485 -6.29 54.50 -31.22
N ASP A 486 -5.24 55.00 -31.84
CA ASP A 486 -4.86 56.41 -31.83
C ASP A 486 -5.59 57.19 -32.94
N ASN A 487 -5.50 58.53 -32.89
CA ASN A 487 -6.14 59.41 -33.87
C ASN A 487 -5.55 59.28 -35.29
N SER A 488 -4.39 58.63 -35.45
CA SER A 488 -3.76 58.32 -36.73
C SER A 488 -4.18 56.96 -37.30
N GLY A 489 -5.06 56.22 -36.61
CA GLY A 489 -5.51 54.88 -37.01
C GLY A 489 -4.58 53.75 -36.61
N GLY A 490 -3.46 54.04 -35.95
CA GLY A 490 -2.55 53.06 -35.37
C GLY A 490 -3.01 52.55 -34.01
N TRP A 491 -2.40 51.48 -33.52
CA TRP A 491 -2.73 50.85 -32.24
C TRP A 491 -1.63 51.07 -31.22
N ARG A 492 -1.89 51.88 -30.20
CA ARG A 492 -0.89 52.25 -29.18
C ARG A 492 -1.00 51.40 -27.91
N CYS A 493 0.13 50.87 -27.46
CA CYS A 493 0.29 50.20 -26.17
C CYS A 493 0.91 51.16 -25.15
N GLU A 494 0.17 51.50 -24.09
CA GLU A 494 0.68 52.37 -23.02
C GLU A 494 1.80 51.75 -22.17
N LYS A 495 1.90 50.41 -22.12
CA LYS A 495 2.92 49.73 -21.30
C LYS A 495 4.27 49.66 -22.00
N CYS A 496 4.25 49.40 -23.31
CA CYS A 496 5.46 49.33 -24.13
C CYS A 496 5.82 50.69 -24.74
N ASP A 497 4.92 51.66 -24.65
CA ASP A 497 5.01 52.97 -25.29
C ASP A 497 5.34 52.86 -26.79
N GLN A 498 4.64 51.95 -27.46
CA GLN A 498 4.84 51.64 -28.88
C GLN A 498 3.50 51.64 -29.62
N SER A 499 3.52 52.08 -30.87
CA SER A 499 2.39 52.02 -31.80
C SER A 499 2.62 50.94 -32.86
N PHE A 500 1.55 50.23 -33.20
CA PHE A 500 1.53 49.12 -34.15
C PHE A 500 0.52 49.39 -35.26
N ALA A 501 0.76 48.84 -36.45
CA ALA A 501 -0.19 48.96 -37.56
C ALA A 501 -1.47 48.14 -37.33
N ALA A 502 -1.36 47.00 -36.64
CA ALA A 502 -2.48 46.12 -36.32
C ALA A 502 -2.32 45.56 -34.89
N PRO A 503 -3.42 45.27 -34.18
CA PRO A 503 -3.38 44.64 -32.87
C PRO A 503 -3.30 43.11 -33.00
N GLU A 504 -2.90 42.44 -31.93
CA GLU A 504 -3.06 40.99 -31.79
C GLU A 504 -4.31 40.72 -30.95
N HIS A 505 -5.37 40.14 -31.51
CA HIS A 505 -6.53 39.76 -30.71
C HIS A 505 -6.18 38.59 -29.80
N ARG A 506 -6.59 38.69 -28.53
CA ARG A 506 -6.46 37.61 -27.54
C ARG A 506 -7.80 37.31 -26.90
N TYR A 507 -8.08 36.03 -26.64
CA TYR A 507 -9.35 35.64 -26.06
C TYR A 507 -9.50 36.11 -24.59
N ILE A 508 -10.74 36.51 -24.25
CA ILE A 508 -11.21 36.83 -22.89
C ILE A 508 -12.63 36.29 -22.70
N MET A 509 -12.76 34.98 -22.73
CA MET A 509 -14.06 34.31 -22.80
C MET A 509 -14.73 34.23 -21.43
N SER A 510 -16.05 34.39 -21.44
CA SER A 510 -16.93 34.07 -20.31
C SER A 510 -17.83 32.90 -20.69
N LEU A 511 -17.60 31.76 -20.05
CA LEU A 511 -18.25 30.49 -20.32
C LEU A 511 -19.26 30.19 -19.21
N ALA A 512 -20.52 29.94 -19.55
CA ALA A 512 -21.45 29.28 -18.65
C ALA A 512 -21.28 27.77 -18.82
N VAL A 513 -20.87 27.10 -17.75
CA VAL A 513 -20.66 25.65 -17.72
C VAL A 513 -21.62 24.99 -16.75
N ALA A 514 -22.01 23.74 -17.02
CA ALA A 514 -22.86 22.95 -16.14
C ALA A 514 -22.31 21.54 -15.94
N ASP A 515 -22.54 21.01 -14.75
CA ASP A 515 -22.35 19.60 -14.39
C ASP A 515 -23.67 19.04 -13.84
N TYR A 516 -23.63 17.86 -13.24
CA TYR A 516 -24.81 17.23 -12.66
C TYR A 516 -25.35 17.95 -11.42
N SER A 517 -24.55 18.79 -10.75
CA SER A 517 -24.93 19.44 -9.49
C SER A 517 -25.38 20.88 -9.69
N GLY A 518 -24.91 21.56 -10.73
CA GLY A 518 -25.35 22.92 -11.03
C GLY A 518 -24.67 23.56 -12.24
N GLN A 519 -24.70 24.89 -12.26
CA GLN A 519 -24.10 25.72 -13.32
C GLN A 519 -23.20 26.80 -12.74
N ALA A 520 -22.10 27.16 -13.40
CA ALA A 520 -21.21 28.24 -12.98
C ALA A 520 -20.68 29.04 -14.16
N TRP A 521 -20.26 30.27 -13.91
CA TRP A 521 -19.57 31.11 -14.90
C TRP A 521 -18.06 31.03 -14.69
N LEU A 522 -17.34 30.60 -15.72
CA LEU A 522 -15.89 30.51 -15.74
C LEU A 522 -15.31 31.52 -16.73
N GLN A 523 -14.19 32.15 -16.37
CA GLN A 523 -13.45 33.07 -17.23
C GLN A 523 -12.22 32.38 -17.81
N GLY A 524 -12.10 32.36 -19.14
CA GLY A 524 -10.96 31.80 -19.86
C GLY A 524 -10.20 32.86 -20.64
N PHE A 525 -8.87 32.73 -20.70
CA PHE A 525 -8.01 33.60 -21.50
C PHE A 525 -7.57 32.90 -22.80
N ASN A 526 -6.55 33.44 -23.47
CA ASN A 526 -6.12 33.03 -24.80
C ASN A 526 -6.03 31.50 -25.00
N ASP A 527 -5.36 30.79 -24.10
CA ASP A 527 -5.14 29.34 -24.21
C ASP A 527 -6.46 28.55 -24.14
N VAL A 528 -7.45 29.06 -23.39
CA VAL A 528 -8.78 28.45 -23.30
C VAL A 528 -9.52 28.62 -24.61
N GLY A 529 -9.47 29.81 -25.23
CA GLY A 529 -10.11 30.03 -26.51
C GLY A 529 -9.48 29.23 -27.64
N LEU A 530 -8.15 29.09 -27.64
CA LEU A 530 -7.44 28.19 -28.56
C LEU A 530 -7.91 26.74 -28.42
N ALA A 531 -8.07 26.25 -27.19
CA ALA A 531 -8.53 24.87 -26.95
C ALA A 531 -10.02 24.65 -27.30
N VAL A 532 -10.86 25.66 -27.08
CA VAL A 532 -12.31 25.57 -27.34
C VAL A 532 -12.64 25.73 -28.83
N PHE A 533 -12.01 26.67 -29.52
CA PHE A 533 -12.30 26.95 -30.93
C PHE A 533 -11.34 26.27 -31.92
N GLY A 534 -10.15 25.86 -31.48
CA GLY A 534 -9.12 25.26 -32.34
C GLY A 534 -8.47 26.25 -33.30
N MET A 535 -8.65 27.56 -33.09
CA MET A 535 -8.13 28.63 -33.94
C MET A 535 -7.79 29.85 -33.10
N THR A 536 -6.98 30.75 -33.66
CA THR A 536 -6.58 32.00 -33.01
C THR A 536 -7.72 33.01 -32.95
N ALA A 537 -7.65 33.94 -31.99
CA ALA A 537 -8.66 34.99 -31.88
C ALA A 537 -8.66 35.94 -33.10
N ASN A 538 -7.52 36.13 -33.77
CA ASN A 538 -7.43 36.88 -35.02
C ASN A 538 -8.26 36.21 -36.13
N GLU A 539 -8.07 34.90 -36.35
CA GLU A 539 -8.82 34.13 -37.35
C GLU A 539 -10.32 34.16 -37.06
N LEU A 540 -10.72 34.02 -35.79
CA LEU A 540 -12.13 34.05 -35.42
C LEU A 540 -12.77 35.44 -35.67
N ILE A 541 -12.04 36.53 -35.44
CA ILE A 541 -12.51 37.90 -35.71
C ILE A 541 -12.59 38.16 -37.22
N GLU A 542 -11.60 37.71 -37.99
CA GLU A 542 -11.64 37.82 -39.45
C GLU A 542 -12.84 37.07 -40.04
N ILE A 543 -13.15 35.87 -39.51
CA ILE A 543 -14.35 35.11 -39.91
C ILE A 543 -15.62 35.89 -39.54
N LYS A 544 -15.67 36.51 -38.35
CA LYS A 544 -16.82 37.32 -37.92
C LYS A 544 -17.07 38.51 -38.84
N GLU A 545 -16.02 39.19 -39.27
CA GLU A 545 -16.12 40.35 -40.17
C GLU A 545 -16.50 39.95 -41.61
N ARG A 546 -16.05 38.79 -42.07
CA ARG A 546 -16.32 38.29 -43.42
C ARG A 546 -17.67 37.58 -43.54
N ASP A 547 -18.05 36.77 -42.55
CA ASP A 547 -19.18 35.85 -42.61
C ASP A 547 -19.72 35.54 -41.19
N GLU A 548 -20.68 36.36 -40.76
CA GLU A 548 -21.32 36.23 -39.44
C GLU A 548 -22.06 34.89 -39.25
N SER A 549 -22.56 34.29 -40.34
CA SER A 549 -23.24 32.99 -40.27
C SER A 549 -22.27 31.87 -39.91
N LYS A 550 -21.08 31.84 -40.52
CA LYS A 550 -20.02 30.88 -40.16
C LYS A 550 -19.51 31.10 -38.73
N TYR A 551 -19.39 32.35 -38.29
CA TYR A 551 -19.04 32.66 -36.91
C TYR A 551 -20.04 32.04 -35.91
N ASN A 552 -21.34 32.20 -36.15
CA ASN A 552 -22.38 31.60 -35.31
C ASN A 552 -22.33 30.06 -35.30
N VAL A 553 -22.02 29.42 -36.43
CA VAL A 553 -21.83 27.96 -36.49
C VAL A 553 -20.63 27.51 -35.64
N ILE A 554 -19.53 28.27 -35.65
CA ILE A 554 -18.34 27.96 -34.82
C ILE A 554 -18.69 28.07 -33.33
N LEU A 555 -19.38 29.13 -32.92
CA LEU A 555 -19.83 29.30 -31.53
C LEU A 555 -20.78 28.18 -31.11
N HIS A 556 -21.73 27.81 -31.97
CA HIS A 556 -22.67 26.73 -31.69
C HIS A 556 -21.97 25.37 -31.58
N LYS A 557 -20.96 25.11 -32.42
CA LYS A 557 -20.16 23.87 -32.36
C LYS A 557 -19.31 23.77 -31.09
N ALA A 558 -18.88 24.91 -30.54
CA ALA A 558 -18.12 24.96 -29.29
C ALA A 558 -19.00 24.68 -28.05
N ASN A 559 -20.31 24.94 -28.12
CA ASN A 559 -21.26 24.57 -27.07
C ASN A 559 -21.44 23.04 -26.98
N CYS A 560 -21.93 22.59 -25.83
CA CYS A 560 -22.20 21.19 -25.49
C CYS A 560 -20.97 20.27 -25.46
N ASN A 561 -19.76 20.83 -25.49
CA ASN A 561 -18.54 20.07 -25.29
C ASN A 561 -18.14 20.04 -23.81
N THR A 562 -17.79 18.85 -23.32
CA THR A 562 -17.35 18.62 -21.95
C THR A 562 -15.84 18.68 -21.86
N TYR A 563 -15.35 19.40 -20.85
CA TYR A 563 -13.92 19.53 -20.58
C TYR A 563 -13.61 19.32 -19.10
N ASN A 564 -12.35 18.97 -18.87
CA ASN A 564 -11.73 18.96 -17.55
C ASN A 564 -11.09 20.33 -17.32
N PHE A 565 -11.61 21.08 -16.35
CA PHE A 565 -11.14 22.43 -16.01
C PHE A 565 -10.32 22.41 -14.73
N SER A 566 -9.16 23.05 -14.76
CA SER A 566 -8.43 23.44 -13.56
C SER A 566 -8.67 24.93 -13.33
N CYS A 567 -9.35 25.25 -12.24
CA CYS A 567 -9.87 26.57 -11.94
C CYS A 567 -9.17 27.20 -10.73
N ARG A 568 -9.18 28.53 -10.72
CA ARG A 568 -8.74 29.39 -9.64
C ARG A 568 -9.92 30.23 -9.19
N ALA A 569 -10.32 30.11 -7.93
CA ALA A 569 -11.29 30.97 -7.29
C ALA A 569 -10.58 32.12 -6.57
N LYS A 570 -11.00 33.36 -6.85
CA LYS A 570 -10.55 34.54 -6.12
C LYS A 570 -11.73 35.48 -5.90
N GLN A 571 -11.85 36.01 -4.69
CA GLN A 571 -12.82 37.05 -4.39
C GLN A 571 -12.32 38.40 -4.95
N ASP A 572 -13.18 39.07 -5.70
CA ASP A 572 -12.90 40.36 -6.31
C ASP A 572 -13.99 41.36 -5.91
N THR A 573 -13.58 42.55 -5.46
CA THR A 573 -14.48 43.62 -5.02
C THR A 573 -14.42 44.73 -6.05
N TYR A 574 -15.48 44.87 -6.83
CA TYR A 574 -15.60 45.90 -7.87
C TYR A 574 -16.87 46.70 -7.65
N ASN A 575 -16.76 48.03 -7.60
CA ASN A 575 -17.87 48.96 -7.30
C ASN A 575 -18.67 48.53 -6.06
N GLU A 576 -17.99 48.28 -4.94
CA GLU A 576 -18.57 47.87 -3.65
C GLU A 576 -19.34 46.52 -3.65
N GLN A 577 -19.37 45.80 -4.78
CA GLN A 577 -19.91 44.44 -4.84
C GLN A 577 -18.78 43.42 -4.82
N THR A 578 -18.77 42.63 -3.75
CA THR A 578 -17.87 41.48 -3.60
C THR A 578 -18.45 40.28 -4.34
N ARG A 579 -17.73 39.76 -5.34
CA ARG A 579 -18.11 38.54 -6.06
C ARG A 579 -16.91 37.62 -6.22
N VAL A 580 -17.13 36.31 -6.07
CA VAL A 580 -16.10 35.32 -6.38
C VAL A 580 -16.03 35.14 -7.89
N ARG A 581 -14.84 35.28 -8.46
CA ARG A 581 -14.56 35.00 -9.87
C ARG A 581 -13.81 33.69 -10.00
N TYR A 582 -14.28 32.85 -10.91
CA TYR A 582 -13.66 31.58 -11.25
C TYR A 582 -12.88 31.74 -12.56
N GLY A 583 -11.56 31.78 -12.48
CA GLY A 583 -10.68 31.80 -13.64
C GLY A 583 -10.25 30.39 -14.02
N ILE A 584 -10.28 30.05 -15.30
CA ILE A 584 -9.73 28.81 -15.82
C ILE A 584 -8.21 29.00 -15.93
N SER A 585 -7.47 28.22 -15.16
CA SER A 585 -6.00 28.18 -15.25
C SER A 585 -5.56 27.27 -16.40
N ARG A 586 -6.21 26.12 -16.57
CA ARG A 586 -6.00 25.20 -17.70
C ARG A 586 -7.29 24.48 -18.06
N ILE A 587 -7.39 24.09 -19.32
CA ILE A 587 -8.49 23.32 -19.89
C ILE A 587 -7.91 22.09 -20.58
N TYR A 588 -8.57 20.95 -20.39
CA TYR A 588 -8.17 19.67 -20.96
C TYR A 588 -9.34 19.02 -21.68
N PRO A 589 -9.15 18.53 -22.92
CA PRO A 589 -10.16 17.70 -23.57
C PRO A 589 -10.39 16.43 -22.75
N LEU A 590 -11.59 15.88 -22.85
CA LEU A 590 -11.93 14.66 -22.12
C LEU A 590 -11.26 13.44 -22.76
N ASP A 591 -10.57 12.64 -21.94
CA ASP A 591 -10.22 11.26 -22.30
C ASP A 591 -11.30 10.32 -21.77
N TYR A 592 -12.20 9.89 -22.68
CA TYR A 592 -13.32 9.04 -22.31
C TYR A 592 -12.89 7.69 -21.71
N LYS A 593 -11.74 7.13 -22.11
CA LYS A 593 -11.27 5.86 -21.59
C LYS A 593 -10.84 6.01 -20.14
N GLU A 594 -10.04 7.02 -19.84
CA GLU A 594 -9.62 7.28 -18.47
C GLU A 594 -10.80 7.65 -17.57
N GLU A 595 -11.73 8.46 -18.06
CA GLU A 595 -12.91 8.85 -17.28
C GLU A 595 -13.85 7.66 -17.02
N ALA A 596 -14.00 6.74 -17.97
CA ALA A 596 -14.77 5.52 -17.77
C ALA A 596 -14.14 4.62 -16.69
N LEU A 597 -12.81 4.47 -16.68
CA LEU A 597 -12.09 3.73 -15.64
C LEU A 597 -12.26 4.37 -14.26
N ALA A 598 -12.12 5.70 -14.17
CA ALA A 598 -12.32 6.42 -12.92
C ALA A 598 -13.75 6.27 -12.38
N LEU A 599 -14.77 6.33 -13.25
CA LEU A 599 -16.16 6.10 -12.88
C LEU A 599 -16.41 4.65 -12.44
N ARG A 600 -15.81 3.66 -13.11
CA ARG A 600 -15.85 2.25 -12.68
C ARG A 600 -15.27 2.08 -11.27
N ASP A 601 -14.12 2.69 -11.00
CA ASP A 601 -13.46 2.59 -9.71
C ASP A 601 -14.29 3.27 -8.61
N LEU A 602 -14.93 4.41 -8.94
CA LEU A 602 -15.87 5.07 -8.04
C LEU A 602 -17.10 4.20 -7.72
N LEU A 603 -17.64 3.46 -8.70
CA LEU A 603 -18.75 2.51 -8.48
C LEU A 603 -18.36 1.32 -7.58
N HIS A 604 -17.07 0.97 -7.53
CA HIS A 604 -16.55 -0.05 -6.62
C HIS A 604 -16.08 0.51 -5.27
N SER A 605 -16.14 1.83 -5.09
CA SER A 605 -15.75 2.48 -3.84
C SER A 605 -16.72 2.16 -2.69
N PRO A 606 -16.27 2.28 -1.43
CA PRO A 606 -17.13 2.11 -0.25
C PRO A 606 -18.27 3.13 -0.13
N TRP A 607 -18.27 4.19 -0.95
CA TRP A 607 -19.37 5.15 -1.02
C TRP A 607 -20.53 4.64 -1.90
N ALA A 608 -20.22 3.83 -2.92
CA ALA A 608 -21.19 3.30 -3.87
C ALA A 608 -21.75 1.91 -3.51
N ARG A 609 -21.07 1.18 -2.62
CA ARG A 609 -21.54 -0.09 -2.02
C ARG A 609 -22.12 0.18 -0.63
#